data_AF-A0A316L991-F1
#
_entry.id   AF-A0A316L991-F1
#
_cell.length_a   1.000
_cell.length_b   1.000
_cell.length_c   1.000
_cell.angle_alpha   90.00
_cell.angle_beta   90.00
_cell.angle_gamma   90.00
#
_symmetry.space_group_name_H-M   'P 1'
#
loop_
_entity.id
_entity.type
_entity.pdbx_description
1 polymer ?
#
loop_
_entity_poly.entity_id
_entity_poly.type
_entity_poly.pdbx_seq_one_letter_code
_entity_poly.pdbx_strand_id
1 'polypeptide(L)'
;MAMETTIDYIHGEDTVIWSSNHFATIRKMEELINTHPNEIQIIRDFRNEEGEGKMLEIRIPANWMRMPKPPAKRELTEEQRQAASERFKKYHTERKKKTEIEK
;
A
#
# COMPACT_ATOMS: atom_id res chain seq x y z
N MET A 1 -3.33 17.68 -13.41
CA MET A 1 -3.90 16.34 -13.70
C MET A 1 -4.52 15.84 -12.41
N ALA A 2 -5.77 15.37 -12.44
CA ALA A 2 -6.39 14.80 -11.24
C ALA A 2 -5.68 13.50 -10.87
N MET A 3 -5.49 13.27 -9.57
CA MET A 3 -4.98 11.99 -9.06
C MET A 3 -6.14 11.01 -8.95
N GLU A 4 -5.92 9.81 -9.48
CA GLU A 4 -6.91 8.74 -9.58
C GLU A 4 -6.26 7.42 -9.17
N THR A 5 -7.06 6.62 -8.47
CA THR A 5 -6.76 5.22 -8.18
C THR A 5 -8.05 4.44 -8.34
N THR A 6 -8.03 3.44 -9.21
CA THR A 6 -9.17 2.56 -9.46
C THR A 6 -8.83 1.13 -9.06
N ILE A 7 -9.83 0.41 -8.57
CA ILE A 7 -9.75 -1.02 -8.31
C ILE A 7 -10.96 -1.65 -8.99
N ASP A 8 -10.70 -2.35 -10.07
CA ASP A 8 -11.73 -2.97 -10.91
C ASP A 8 -11.78 -4.47 -10.60
N TYR A 9 -12.86 -4.87 -9.93
CA TYR A 9 -13.14 -6.25 -9.59
C TYR A 9 -14.43 -6.71 -10.25
N ILE A 10 -14.35 -7.80 -11.01
CA ILE A 10 -15.50 -8.47 -11.60
C ILE A 10 -15.83 -9.69 -10.74
N HIS A 11 -17.08 -9.78 -10.29
CA HIS A 11 -17.49 -10.88 -9.41
C HIS A 11 -17.31 -12.24 -10.10
N GLY A 12 -16.64 -13.17 -9.41
CA GLY A 12 -16.33 -14.50 -9.93
C GLY A 12 -14.96 -14.62 -10.59
N GLU A 13 -14.27 -13.51 -10.85
CA GLU A 13 -12.88 -13.54 -11.32
C GLU A 13 -11.92 -13.80 -10.16
N ASP A 14 -10.84 -14.54 -10.45
CA ASP A 14 -9.77 -14.81 -9.49
C ASP A 14 -8.77 -13.65 -9.37
N THR A 15 -8.96 -12.58 -10.14
CA THR A 15 -8.07 -11.43 -10.18
C THR A 15 -8.79 -10.09 -10.16
N VAL A 16 -8.03 -9.05 -9.81
CA VAL A 16 -8.46 -7.66 -9.72
C VAL A 16 -7.46 -6.80 -10.48
N ILE A 17 -7.94 -5.78 -11.17
CA ILE A 17 -7.08 -4.75 -11.78
C ILE A 17 -6.96 -3.59 -10.80
N TRP A 18 -5.73 -3.19 -10.49
CA TRP A 18 -5.43 -2.02 -9.68
C TRP A 18 -4.63 -1.02 -10.51
N SER A 19 -5.20 0.15 -10.74
CA SER A 19 -4.61 1.21 -11.56
C SER A 19 -4.47 2.50 -10.76
N SER A 20 -3.37 3.23 -10.96
CA SER A 20 -3.12 4.48 -10.26
C SER A 20 -2.14 5.39 -10.99
N ASN A 21 -2.40 6.71 -10.96
CA ASN A 21 -1.43 7.75 -11.26
C ASN A 21 -0.95 8.51 -9.99
N HIS A 22 -1.38 8.07 -8.81
CA HIS A 22 -0.95 8.59 -7.52
C HIS A 22 0.36 7.96 -7.07
N PHE A 23 1.39 8.79 -6.87
CA PHE A 23 2.76 8.37 -6.59
C PHE A 23 2.92 7.43 -5.39
N ALA A 24 2.29 7.74 -4.25
CA ALA A 24 2.42 6.88 -3.06
C ALA A 24 1.71 5.53 -3.24
N THR A 25 0.73 5.43 -4.14
CA THR A 25 0.09 4.18 -4.53
C THR A 25 0.99 3.39 -5.48
N ILE A 26 1.57 4.06 -6.49
CA ILE A 26 2.52 3.45 -7.44
C ILE A 26 3.70 2.82 -6.70
N ARG A 27 4.30 3.54 -5.75
CA ARG A 27 5.40 2.97 -4.94
C ARG A 27 5.03 1.68 -4.21
N LYS A 28 3.79 1.57 -3.72
CA LYS A 28 3.30 0.34 -3.09
C LYS A 28 3.11 -0.78 -4.10
N MET A 29 2.59 -0.46 -5.28
CA MET A 29 2.48 -1.42 -6.38
C MET A 29 3.86 -1.93 -6.80
N GLU A 30 4.86 -1.06 -6.93
CA GLU A 30 6.24 -1.43 -7.23
C GLU A 30 6.85 -2.33 -6.15
N GLU A 31 6.64 -2.00 -4.87
CA GLU A 31 7.06 -2.86 -3.77
C GLU A 31 6.43 -4.25 -3.88
N LEU A 32 5.13 -4.33 -4.14
CA LEU A 32 4.41 -5.59 -4.31
C LEU A 32 4.91 -6.39 -5.53
N ILE A 33 5.18 -5.73 -6.67
CA ILE A 33 5.76 -6.38 -7.85
C ILE A 33 7.11 -7.02 -7.49
N ASN A 34 7.94 -6.31 -6.72
CA ASN A 34 9.26 -6.79 -6.33
C ASN A 34 9.19 -7.94 -5.32
N THR A 35 8.26 -7.89 -4.37
CA THR A 35 8.14 -8.92 -3.33
C THR A 35 7.32 -10.15 -3.75
N HIS A 36 6.41 -9.99 -4.73
CA HIS A 36 5.54 -11.04 -5.25
C HIS A 36 5.52 -11.11 -6.80
N PRO A 37 6.69 -11.26 -7.46
CA PRO A 37 6.79 -11.14 -8.92
C PRO A 37 6.02 -12.24 -9.70
N ASN A 38 5.76 -13.38 -9.07
CA ASN A 38 5.05 -14.50 -9.71
C ASN A 38 3.51 -14.39 -9.58
N GLU A 39 3.03 -13.56 -8.67
CA GLU A 39 1.59 -13.42 -8.36
C GLU A 39 1.00 -12.15 -9.01
N ILE A 40 1.87 -11.22 -9.41
CA ILE A 40 1.47 -9.92 -9.95
C ILE A 40 1.87 -9.81 -11.41
N GLN A 41 0.92 -9.41 -12.24
CA GLN A 41 1.15 -9.13 -13.65
C GLN A 41 1.05 -7.63 -13.91
N ILE A 42 2.09 -7.05 -14.49
CA ILE A 42 2.05 -5.67 -14.99
C ILE A 42 1.22 -5.64 -16.26
N ILE A 43 0.14 -4.85 -16.29
CA ILE A 43 -0.69 -4.66 -17.50
C ILE A 43 -0.21 -3.42 -18.27
N ARG A 44 0.04 -2.30 -17.58
CA ARG A 44 0.57 -1.07 -18.17
C ARG A 44 1.54 -0.40 -17.21
N ASP A 45 2.70 0.02 -17.71
CA ASP A 45 3.69 0.80 -16.96
C ASP A 45 4.06 2.03 -17.79
N PHE A 46 3.63 3.21 -17.34
CA PHE A 46 3.97 4.49 -17.94
C PHE A 46 4.93 5.21 -17.02
N ARG A 47 6.19 5.30 -17.45
CA ARG A 47 7.25 6.04 -16.76
C ARG A 47 7.54 7.37 -17.47
N ASN A 48 8.01 8.36 -16.73
CA ASN A 48 8.60 9.56 -17.33
C ASN A 48 10.03 9.29 -17.84
N GLU A 49 10.67 10.29 -18.44
CA GLU A 49 12.05 10.20 -18.94
C GLU A 49 13.08 9.91 -17.83
N GLU A 50 12.76 10.24 -16.58
CA GLU A 50 13.57 9.98 -15.38
C GLU A 50 13.33 8.58 -14.78
N GLY A 51 12.44 7.78 -15.38
CA GLY A 51 12.10 6.43 -14.95
C GLY A 51 11.09 6.34 -13.81
N GLU A 52 10.54 7.47 -13.35
CA GLU A 52 9.51 7.53 -12.32
C GLU A 52 8.15 7.11 -12.88
N GLY A 53 7.41 6.27 -12.13
CA GLY A 53 6.08 5.84 -12.50
C GLY A 53 5.07 7.00 -12.52
N LYS A 54 4.58 7.34 -13.71
CA LYS A 54 3.50 8.32 -13.95
C LYS A 54 2.12 7.68 -13.85
N MET A 55 2.00 6.43 -14.29
CA MET A 55 0.81 5.62 -14.15
C MET A 55 1.21 4.15 -14.19
N LEU A 56 0.63 3.35 -13.31
CA LEU A 56 0.86 1.91 -13.25
C LEU A 56 -0.47 1.20 -13.13
N GLU A 57 -0.61 0.13 -13.89
CA GLU A 57 -1.74 -0.79 -13.82
C GLU A 57 -1.24 -2.22 -13.67
N ILE A 58 -1.70 -2.88 -12.62
CA ILE A 58 -1.33 -4.25 -12.29
C ILE A 58 -2.57 -5.13 -12.12
N ARG A 59 -2.42 -6.41 -12.41
CA ARG A 59 -3.35 -7.46 -12.03
C ARG A 59 -2.83 -8.13 -10.76
N ILE A 60 -3.69 -8.26 -9.78
CA ILE A 60 -3.41 -8.94 -8.51
C ILE A 60 -4.43 -10.04 -8.23
N PRO A 61 -4.12 -11.03 -7.39
CA PRO A 61 -5.09 -12.02 -6.92
C PRO A 61 -6.29 -11.35 -6.23
N ALA A 62 -7.51 -11.80 -6.54
CA ALA A 62 -8.73 -11.19 -6.01
C ALA A 62 -8.86 -11.33 -4.49
N ASN A 63 -8.33 -12.41 -3.91
CA ASN A 63 -8.32 -12.64 -2.47
C ASN A 63 -7.46 -11.64 -1.68
N TRP A 64 -6.62 -10.83 -2.34
CA TRP A 64 -5.87 -9.74 -1.71
C TRP A 64 -6.72 -8.47 -1.53
N MET A 65 -7.75 -8.30 -2.35
CA MET A 65 -8.65 -7.17 -2.25
C MET A 65 -9.60 -7.35 -1.06
N ARG A 66 -9.65 -6.32 -0.20
CA ARG A 66 -10.61 -6.27 0.90
C ARG A 66 -11.84 -5.53 0.41
N MET A 67 -12.97 -6.24 0.35
CA MET A 67 -14.26 -5.61 0.05
C MET A 67 -14.52 -4.42 0.98
N PRO A 68 -15.12 -3.33 0.47
CA PRO A 68 -15.46 -2.18 1.27
C PRO A 68 -16.41 -2.62 2.38
N LYS A 69 -15.99 -2.38 3.62
CA LYS A 69 -16.79 -2.61 4.81
C LYS A 69 -16.69 -1.40 5.72
N PRO A 70 -17.73 -1.07 6.49
CA PRO A 70 -17.69 0.06 7.39
C PRO A 70 -16.48 -0.05 8.34
N PRO A 71 -15.87 1.08 8.73
CA PRO A 71 -14.81 1.08 9.72
C PRO A 71 -15.27 0.32 10.97
N ALA A 72 -14.46 -0.65 11.39
CA ALA A 72 -14.77 -1.41 12.60
C ALA A 72 -14.71 -0.45 13.80
N LYS A 73 -15.85 -0.25 14.48
CA LYS A 73 -15.87 0.41 15.78
C LYS A 73 -15.27 -0.55 16.79
N ARG A 74 -14.10 -0.20 17.33
CA ARG A 74 -13.44 -0.95 18.40
C ARG A 74 -13.42 -0.08 19.65
N GLU A 75 -14.05 -0.55 20.71
CA GLU A 75 -13.84 0.02 22.04
C GLU A 75 -12.52 -0.55 22.55
N LEU A 76 -11.51 0.31 22.70
CA LEU A 76 -10.23 -0.09 23.26
C LEU A 76 -10.33 -0.02 24.78
N THR A 77 -9.92 -1.11 25.43
CA THR A 77 -9.68 -1.08 26.88
C THR A 77 -8.51 -0.15 27.20
N GLU A 78 -8.46 0.36 28.42
CA GLU A 78 -7.39 1.28 28.83
C GLU A 78 -6.01 0.61 28.74
N GLU A 79 -5.92 -0.69 29.05
CA GLU A 79 -4.70 -1.48 28.92
C GLU A 79 -4.21 -1.57 27.45
N GLN A 80 -5.13 -1.79 26.51
CA GLN A 80 -4.80 -1.80 25.07
C GLN A 80 -4.34 -0.42 24.58
N ARG A 81 -4.92 0.66 25.11
CA ARG A 81 -4.52 2.04 24.81
C ARG A 81 -3.13 2.34 25.33
N GLN A 82 -2.81 1.95 26.56
CA GLN A 82 -1.48 2.13 27.16
C GLN A 82 -0.41 1.35 26.40
N ALA A 83 -0.67 0.07 26.11
CA ALA A 83 0.25 -0.75 25.32
C ALA A 83 0.50 -0.16 23.91
N ALA A 84 -0.51 0.44 23.28
CA ALA A 84 -0.33 1.14 22.00
C ALA A 84 0.55 2.39 22.15
N SER A 85 0.31 3.21 23.18
CA SER A 85 1.11 4.40 23.48
C SER A 85 2.59 4.07 23.68
N GLU A 86 2.90 3.01 24.43
CA GLU A 86 4.28 2.56 24.64
C GLU A 86 4.96 2.12 23.34
N ARG A 87 4.25 1.38 22.48
CA ARG A 87 4.77 0.98 21.17
C ARG A 87 5.12 2.18 20.30
N PHE A 88 4.25 3.20 20.27
CA PHE A 88 4.51 4.43 19.52
C PHE A 88 5.74 5.19 20.05
N LYS A 89 5.89 5.31 21.37
CA LYS A 89 7.06 5.96 21.99
C LYS A 89 8.37 5.25 21.64
N LYS A 90 8.38 3.92 21.65
CA LYS A 90 9.55 3.11 21.25
C LYS A 90 9.92 3.36 19.79
N TYR A 91 8.95 3.26 18.87
CA TYR A 91 9.17 3.49 17.44
C TYR A 91 9.78 4.87 17.13
N HIS A 92 9.26 5.94 17.75
CA HIS A 92 9.80 7.29 17.56
C HIS A 92 11.24 7.42 18.08
N THR A 93 11.54 6.79 19.21
CA THR A 93 12.88 6.80 19.80
C THR A 93 13.88 6.06 18.91
N GLU A 94 13.50 4.89 18.40
CA GLU A 94 14.33 4.07 17.50
C GLU A 94 14.59 4.78 16.17
N ARG A 95 13.58 5.42 15.58
CA ARG A 95 13.75 6.24 14.38
C ARG A 95 14.74 7.39 14.61
N LYS A 96 14.60 8.11 15.73
CA LYS A 96 15.50 9.22 16.06
C LYS A 96 16.96 8.76 16.16
N LYS A 97 17.21 7.64 16.85
CA LYS A 97 18.54 7.03 16.94
C LYS A 97 19.10 6.66 15.57
N LYS A 98 18.28 6.04 14.70
CA LYS A 98 18.71 5.68 13.34
C LYS A 98 19.12 6.90 12.52
N THR A 99 18.34 7.99 12.59
CA THR A 99 18.65 9.26 11.92
C THR A 99 19.87 9.98 12.49
N GLU A 100 20.21 9.77 13.77
CA GLU A 100 21.43 10.32 14.39
C GLU A 100 22.68 9.51 14.05
N ILE A 101 22.55 8.21 13.77
CA ILE A 101 23.67 7.32 13.36
C ILE A 101 24.00 7.49 11.87
N GLU A 102 23.02 7.83 11.03
CA GLU A 102 23.19 8.03 9.58
C GLU A 102 23.63 9.46 9.20
N LYS A 103 23.92 10.34 10.17
CA LYS A 103 24.48 11.68 10.00
C LYS A 103 25.96 11.73 10.34
#